data_AF-A0A953QKH0-F1
#
_entry.id   AF-A0A953QKH0-F1
#
_cell.length_a   1.000
_cell.length_b   1.000
_cell.length_c   1.000
_cell.angle_alpha   90.00
_cell.angle_beta   90.00
_cell.angle_gamma   90.00
#
_symmetry.space_group_name_H-M   'P 1'
#
loop_
_entity.id
_entity.type
_entity.pdbx_description
1 polymer ?
#
loop_
_entity_poly.entity_id
_entity_poly.type
_entity_poly.pdbx_seq_one_letter_code
_entity_poly.pdbx_strand_id
1 'polypeptide(L)'
;MAIATSLPPLILHPFADAGGPDKLVESSRASLMLQGLLPTGDRTQDELDRALLEGRYCEIRMLFYVGKDLVRWIDQCLEHVDRNDDLRNAGIRYQSFAAYLVNHTPPPVQEKLRKWGVADYKSIFTRALGLNSVLAGVPRREQFADDFIRNYYRYADQMFACRQAETAFTDISEIGFDFEIFASGEYSRMLEREWAES
;
A
#
# COMPACT_ATOMS: atom_id res chain seq x y z
N MET A 1 0.96 -15.77 31.04
CA MET A 1 2.06 -15.53 30.08
C MET A 1 1.73 -14.26 29.31
N ALA A 2 2.68 -13.35 29.12
CA ALA A 2 2.45 -12.20 28.27
C ALA A 2 2.50 -12.67 26.82
N ILE A 3 1.42 -12.44 26.06
CA ILE A 3 1.40 -12.69 24.62
C ILE A 3 2.47 -11.78 24.01
N ALA A 4 3.37 -12.32 23.19
CA ALA A 4 4.29 -11.50 22.43
C ALA A 4 3.48 -10.69 21.41
N THR A 5 3.29 -9.40 21.67
CA THR A 5 2.47 -8.49 20.86
C THR A 5 3.27 -7.65 19.87
N SER A 6 4.59 -7.82 19.82
CA SER A 6 5.44 -7.11 18.85
C SER A 6 5.48 -7.89 17.54
N LEU A 7 4.83 -7.34 16.51
CA LEU A 7 4.86 -7.89 15.17
C LEU A 7 6.17 -7.51 14.45
N PRO A 8 6.57 -8.25 13.40
CA PRO A 8 7.69 -7.87 12.55
C PRO A 8 7.53 -6.44 12.00
N PRO A 9 8.65 -5.72 11.74
CA PRO A 9 8.56 -4.38 11.16
C PRO A 9 8.09 -4.43 9.70
N LEU A 10 7.28 -3.44 9.30
CA LEU A 10 6.89 -3.24 7.92
C LEU A 10 7.96 -2.45 7.16
N ILE A 11 8.58 -3.05 6.15
CA ILE A 11 9.62 -2.41 5.35
C ILE A 11 9.07 -2.08 3.97
N LEU A 12 9.01 -0.79 3.65
CA LEU A 12 8.59 -0.28 2.34
C LEU A 12 9.80 0.05 1.47
N HIS A 13 9.80 -0.43 0.23
CA HIS A 13 10.79 -0.10 -0.79
C HIS A 13 10.32 1.11 -1.59
N PRO A 14 11.08 2.22 -1.61
CA PRO A 14 10.74 3.38 -2.42
C PRO A 14 10.61 3.02 -3.90
N PHE A 15 9.56 3.50 -4.55
CA PHE A 15 9.41 3.36 -6.00
C PHE A 15 10.35 4.35 -6.71
N ALA A 16 11.46 3.84 -7.22
CA ALA A 16 12.47 4.63 -7.94
C ALA A 16 12.26 4.56 -9.47
N ASP A 17 11.20 5.20 -9.97
CA ASP A 17 11.09 5.51 -11.39
C ASP A 17 11.42 7.01 -11.56
N ALA A 18 12.47 7.33 -12.33
CA ALA A 18 13.07 8.66 -12.38
C ALA A 18 12.09 9.76 -12.86
N GLY A 19 11.01 9.39 -13.55
CA GLY A 19 9.94 10.32 -13.96
C GLY A 19 8.63 10.16 -13.20
N GLY A 20 8.58 9.30 -12.17
CA GLY A 20 7.34 8.96 -11.47
C GLY A 20 6.69 10.13 -10.72
N PRO A 21 7.41 10.84 -9.84
CA PRO A 21 6.86 11.97 -9.09
C PRO A 21 6.28 13.07 -9.99
N ASP A 22 7.02 13.46 -11.04
CA ASP A 22 6.57 14.50 -11.96
C ASP A 22 5.30 14.08 -12.71
N LYS A 23 5.23 12.83 -13.18
CA LYS A 23 4.02 12.29 -13.84
C LYS A 23 2.81 12.25 -12.93
N LEU A 24 2.98 11.98 -11.63
CA LEU A 24 1.88 12.01 -10.66
C LEU A 24 1.34 13.43 -10.44
N VAL A 25 2.24 14.42 -10.35
CA VAL A 25 1.88 15.84 -10.22
C VAL A 25 1.18 16.34 -11.49
N GLU A 26 1.72 16.00 -12.67
CA GLU A 26 1.12 16.37 -13.95
C GLU A 26 -0.25 15.73 -14.16
N SER A 27 -0.40 14.45 -13.84
CA SER A 27 -1.69 13.75 -13.90
C SER A 27 -2.73 14.35 -12.95
N SER A 28 -2.32 14.72 -11.73
CA SER A 28 -3.21 15.39 -10.78
C SER A 28 -3.71 16.73 -11.32
N ARG A 29 -2.81 17.51 -11.93
CA ARG A 29 -3.17 18.78 -12.59
C ARG A 29 -4.09 18.56 -13.78
N ALA A 30 -3.79 17.59 -14.64
CA ALA A 30 -4.61 17.24 -15.79
C ALA A 30 -6.02 16.81 -15.38
N SER A 31 -6.16 16.02 -14.31
CA SER A 31 -7.45 15.63 -13.75
C SER A 31 -8.29 16.83 -13.32
N LEU A 32 -7.66 17.83 -12.66
CA LEU A 32 -8.37 19.03 -12.21
C LEU A 32 -8.79 19.92 -13.40
N MET A 33 -7.95 20.03 -14.43
CA MET A 33 -8.30 20.74 -15.68
C MET A 33 -9.47 20.06 -16.41
N LEU A 34 -9.45 18.73 -16.54
CA LEU A 34 -10.54 17.95 -17.16
C LEU A 34 -11.86 18.07 -16.38
N GLN A 35 -11.82 18.32 -15.07
CA GLN A 35 -13.00 18.56 -14.24
C GLN A 35 -13.45 20.03 -14.24
N GLY A 36 -12.75 20.92 -14.95
CA GLY A 36 -13.04 22.35 -14.96
C GLY A 36 -12.66 23.08 -13.68
N LEU A 37 -11.87 22.45 -12.80
CA LEU A 37 -11.40 23.04 -11.54
C LEU A 37 -10.12 23.86 -11.69
N LEU A 38 -9.40 23.71 -12.81
CA LEU A 38 -8.26 24.54 -13.19
C LEU A 38 -8.39 25.02 -14.64
N PRO A 39 -7.83 26.19 -14.99
CA PRO A 39 -7.79 26.67 -16.37
C PRO A 39 -6.98 25.72 -17.26
N THR A 40 -7.53 25.37 -18.42
CA THR A 40 -6.90 24.43 -19.36
C THR A 40 -5.72 25.04 -20.13
N GLY A 41 -5.71 26.38 -20.30
CA GLY A 41 -4.70 27.08 -21.10
C GLY A 41 -4.72 26.63 -22.56
N ASP A 42 -3.54 26.44 -23.14
CA ASP A 42 -3.37 26.02 -24.54
C ASP A 42 -3.39 24.48 -24.73
N ARG A 43 -3.56 23.71 -23.65
CA ARG A 43 -3.55 22.25 -23.73
C ARG A 43 -4.86 21.73 -24.33
N THR A 44 -4.71 20.83 -25.29
CA THR A 44 -5.83 20.09 -25.87
C THR A 44 -6.37 19.04 -24.92
N GLN A 45 -7.61 18.59 -25.13
CA GLN A 45 -8.21 17.54 -24.33
C GLN A 45 -7.41 16.22 -24.39
N ASP A 46 -6.91 15.86 -25.58
CA ASP A 46 -6.11 14.66 -25.80
C ASP A 46 -4.78 14.68 -25.03
N GLU A 47 -4.14 15.85 -24.93
CA GLU A 47 -2.90 16.02 -24.15
C GLU A 47 -3.16 15.85 -22.65
N LEU A 48 -4.28 16.35 -22.13
CA LEU A 48 -4.67 16.18 -20.74
C LEU A 48 -5.01 14.72 -20.44
N ASP A 49 -5.75 14.07 -21.33
CA ASP A 49 -6.09 12.66 -21.19
C ASP A 49 -4.84 11.79 -21.19
N ARG A 50 -3.88 12.07 -22.08
CA ARG A 50 -2.59 11.37 -22.08
C ARG A 50 -1.82 11.57 -20.77
N ALA A 51 -1.71 12.81 -20.29
CA ALA A 51 -1.02 13.11 -19.03
C ALA A 51 -1.68 12.41 -17.84
N LEU A 52 -3.01 12.38 -17.79
CA LEU A 52 -3.78 11.66 -16.77
C LEU A 52 -3.47 10.16 -16.81
N LEU A 53 -3.54 9.53 -18.00
CA LEU A 53 -3.32 8.09 -18.14
C LEU A 53 -1.88 7.70 -17.78
N GLU A 54 -0.88 8.51 -18.17
CA GLU A 54 0.52 8.26 -17.85
C GLU A 54 0.79 8.31 -16.33
N GLY A 55 0.23 9.30 -15.62
CA GLY A 55 0.40 9.36 -14.17
C GLY A 55 -0.42 8.29 -13.44
N ARG A 56 -1.63 7.96 -13.89
CA ARG A 56 -2.42 6.85 -13.31
C ARG A 56 -1.74 5.50 -13.49
N TYR A 57 -1.12 5.25 -14.65
CA TYR A 57 -0.32 4.06 -14.85
C TYR A 57 0.91 4.03 -13.94
N CYS A 58 1.58 5.17 -13.76
CA CYS A 58 2.67 5.29 -12.79
C CYS A 58 2.20 4.97 -11.36
N GLU A 59 1.03 5.46 -10.97
CA GLU A 59 0.41 5.19 -9.67
C GLU A 59 0.11 3.70 -9.49
N ILE A 60 -0.46 3.03 -10.50
CA ILE A 60 -0.70 1.57 -10.50
C ILE A 60 0.60 0.80 -10.24
N ARG A 61 1.71 1.18 -10.91
CA ARG A 61 3.02 0.53 -10.69
C ARG A 61 3.54 0.76 -9.28
N MET A 62 3.44 1.99 -8.78
CA MET A 62 3.83 2.31 -7.40
C MET A 62 3.03 1.47 -6.40
N LEU A 63 1.70 1.42 -6.54
CA LEU A 63 0.80 0.63 -5.70
C LEU A 63 1.09 -0.88 -5.78
N PHE A 64 1.50 -1.38 -6.94
CA PHE A 64 1.94 -2.77 -7.08
C PHE A 64 3.13 -3.08 -6.17
N TYR A 65 4.18 -2.25 -6.19
CA TYR A 65 5.37 -2.47 -5.33
C TYR A 65 5.05 -2.30 -3.85
N VAL A 66 4.27 -1.27 -3.48
CA VAL A 66 3.80 -1.11 -2.10
C VAL A 66 3.06 -2.36 -1.66
N GLY A 67 2.12 -2.86 -2.46
CA GLY A 67 1.33 -4.02 -2.08
C GLY A 67 2.15 -5.30 -1.98
N LYS A 68 3.24 -5.46 -2.74
CA LYS A 68 4.18 -6.57 -2.53
C LYS A 68 4.82 -6.54 -1.14
N ASP A 69 5.22 -5.36 -0.68
CA ASP A 69 5.77 -5.19 0.66
C ASP A 69 4.72 -5.44 1.75
N LEU A 70 3.48 -4.98 1.53
CA LEU A 70 2.38 -5.22 2.48
C LEU A 70 2.02 -6.71 2.57
N VAL A 71 1.89 -7.41 1.44
CA VAL A 71 1.61 -8.85 1.41
C VAL A 71 2.72 -9.62 2.11
N ARG A 72 3.98 -9.31 1.80
CA ARG A 72 5.14 -9.94 2.46
C ARG A 72 5.12 -9.72 3.96
N TRP A 73 4.77 -8.53 4.42
CA TRP A 73 4.65 -8.24 5.85
C TRP A 73 3.49 -9.02 6.49
N ILE A 74 2.33 -9.11 5.84
CA ILE A 74 1.21 -9.94 6.33
C ILE A 74 1.64 -11.40 6.47
N ASP A 75 2.37 -11.96 5.50
CA ASP A 75 2.89 -13.32 5.56
C ASP A 75 3.85 -13.50 6.75
N GLN A 76 4.73 -12.54 7.00
CA GLN A 76 5.61 -12.54 8.18
C GLN A 76 4.83 -12.48 9.50
N CYS A 77 3.75 -11.69 9.57
CA CYS A 77 2.87 -11.65 10.73
C CYS A 77 2.15 -12.97 10.95
N LEU A 78 1.70 -13.63 9.89
CA LEU A 78 1.08 -14.96 9.96
C LEU A 78 2.06 -16.00 10.49
N GLU A 79 3.30 -16.02 9.98
CA GLU A 79 4.36 -16.89 10.52
C GLU A 79 4.68 -16.58 11.98
N HIS A 80 4.64 -15.30 12.37
CA HIS A 80 4.88 -14.89 13.74
C HIS A 80 3.81 -15.43 14.71
N VAL A 81 2.52 -15.29 14.36
CA VAL A 81 1.43 -15.78 15.23
C VAL A 81 1.29 -17.30 15.23
N ASP A 82 1.65 -17.97 14.13
CA ASP A 82 1.65 -19.44 14.07
C ASP A 82 2.65 -20.05 15.07
N ARG A 83 3.74 -19.36 15.37
CA ARG A 83 4.72 -19.77 16.39
C ARG A 83 4.24 -19.57 17.83
N ASN A 84 3.11 -18.88 18.05
CA ASN A 84 2.56 -18.63 19.37
C ASN A 84 1.33 -19.52 19.63
N ASP A 85 1.44 -20.43 20.60
CA ASP A 85 0.39 -21.41 20.92
C ASP A 85 -0.98 -20.76 21.23
N ASP A 86 -0.98 -19.59 21.86
CA ASP A 86 -2.21 -18.88 22.24
C ASP A 86 -2.94 -18.26 21.03
N LEU A 87 -2.21 -17.99 19.94
CA LEU A 87 -2.73 -17.29 18.76
C LEU A 87 -2.99 -18.24 17.58
N ARG A 88 -2.30 -19.37 17.51
CA ARG A 88 -2.33 -20.32 16.37
C ARG A 88 -3.74 -20.76 15.98
N ASN A 89 -4.61 -20.98 16.96
CA ASN A 89 -5.98 -21.49 16.74
C ASN A 89 -7.05 -20.40 16.80
N ALA A 90 -6.66 -19.12 16.85
CA ALA A 90 -7.59 -18.01 17.05
C ALA A 90 -8.34 -17.57 15.78
N GLY A 91 -8.26 -18.31 14.67
CA GLY A 91 -8.91 -17.91 13.41
C GLY A 91 -8.30 -16.67 12.75
N ILE A 92 -7.06 -16.33 13.11
CA ILE A 92 -6.28 -15.25 12.49
C ILE A 92 -5.92 -15.67 11.07
N ARG A 93 -6.15 -14.77 10.10
CA ARG A 93 -5.90 -15.00 8.68
C ARG A 93 -5.24 -13.78 8.06
N TYR A 94 -4.87 -13.88 6.79
CA TYR A 94 -4.44 -12.75 5.98
C TYR A 94 -5.37 -11.52 6.15
N GLN A 95 -6.69 -11.75 6.11
CA GLN A 95 -7.69 -10.71 6.24
C GLN A 95 -7.64 -9.97 7.57
N SER A 96 -7.23 -10.64 8.65
CA SER A 96 -7.04 -10.03 9.97
C SER A 96 -5.97 -8.94 9.94
N PHE A 97 -4.80 -9.26 9.38
CA PHE A 97 -3.70 -8.30 9.28
C PHE A 97 -3.95 -7.25 8.20
N ALA A 98 -4.60 -7.59 7.09
CA ALA A 98 -5.01 -6.62 6.09
C ALA A 98 -6.00 -5.59 6.66
N ALA A 99 -7.02 -6.03 7.40
CA ALA A 99 -7.95 -5.14 8.10
C ALA A 99 -7.25 -4.29 9.16
N TYR A 100 -6.38 -4.91 9.96
CA TYR A 100 -5.63 -4.22 11.00
C TYR A 100 -4.72 -3.13 10.42
N LEU A 101 -3.95 -3.45 9.37
CA LEU A 101 -3.06 -2.53 8.69
C LEU A 101 -3.80 -1.34 8.04
N VAL A 102 -5.02 -1.54 7.53
CA VAL A 102 -5.80 -0.47 6.87
C VAL A 102 -6.62 0.34 7.87
N ASN A 103 -7.27 -0.32 8.83
CA ASN A 103 -8.28 0.32 9.68
C ASN A 103 -7.79 0.66 11.09
N HIS A 104 -6.83 -0.12 11.60
CA HIS A 104 -6.39 -0.10 13.00
C HIS A 104 -4.87 0.04 13.14
N THR A 105 -4.22 0.70 12.18
CA THR A 105 -2.78 0.96 12.19
C THR A 105 -2.36 1.64 13.51
N PRO A 106 -1.29 1.20 14.18
CA PRO A 106 -0.81 1.85 15.40
C PRO A 106 -0.53 3.35 15.22
N PRO A 107 -0.85 4.21 16.21
CA PRO A 107 -0.60 5.65 16.11
C PRO A 107 0.85 6.04 15.76
N PRO A 108 1.91 5.37 16.28
CA PRO A 108 3.29 5.68 15.88
C PRO A 108 3.55 5.49 14.39
N VAL A 109 2.98 4.44 13.79
CA VAL A 109 3.08 4.15 12.35
C VAL A 109 2.32 5.20 11.54
N GLN A 110 1.12 5.58 11.97
CA GLN A 110 0.35 6.65 11.32
C GLN A 110 1.12 7.98 11.33
N GLU A 111 1.75 8.32 12.46
CA GLU A 111 2.53 9.54 12.58
C GLU A 111 3.75 9.53 11.65
N LYS A 112 4.43 8.38 11.54
CA LYS A 112 5.59 8.21 10.65
C LYS A 112 5.19 8.33 9.17
N LEU A 113 4.09 7.70 8.76
CA LEU A 113 3.53 7.85 7.41
C LEU A 113 3.18 9.31 7.09
N ARG A 114 2.56 10.03 8.04
CA ARG A 114 2.28 11.47 7.89
C ARG A 114 3.55 12.30 7.75
N LYS A 115 4.61 12.00 8.51
CA LYS A 115 5.92 12.65 8.39
C LYS A 115 6.57 12.40 7.02
N TRP A 116 6.28 11.28 6.38
CA TRP A 116 6.69 11.00 4.99
C TRP A 116 5.80 11.65 3.93
N GLY A 117 4.79 12.43 4.32
CA GLY A 117 3.85 13.07 3.40
C GLY A 117 2.72 12.14 2.91
N VAL A 118 2.57 10.96 3.50
CA VAL A 118 1.51 10.00 3.15
C VAL A 118 0.26 10.31 3.99
N ALA A 119 -0.59 11.20 3.47
CA ALA A 119 -1.78 11.67 4.19
C ALA A 119 -2.94 10.65 4.21
N ASP A 120 -3.17 9.93 3.10
CA ASP A 120 -4.24 8.94 2.96
C ASP A 120 -3.67 7.53 2.77
N TYR A 121 -2.97 7.03 3.79
CA TYR A 121 -2.40 5.69 3.76
C TYR A 121 -3.48 4.61 3.65
N LYS A 122 -4.70 4.86 4.15
CA LYS A 122 -5.80 3.88 4.11
C LYS A 122 -6.18 3.54 2.67
N SER A 123 -6.41 4.56 1.84
CA SER A 123 -6.69 4.35 0.41
C SER A 123 -5.51 3.71 -0.31
N ILE A 124 -4.28 4.13 0.00
CA ILE A 124 -3.08 3.58 -0.63
C ILE A 124 -2.94 2.09 -0.30
N PHE A 125 -3.03 1.70 0.96
CA PHE A 125 -2.90 0.31 1.39
C PHE A 125 -4.05 -0.56 0.88
N THR A 126 -5.29 -0.05 0.94
CA THR A 126 -6.47 -0.71 0.36
C THR A 126 -6.23 -1.05 -1.11
N ARG A 127 -5.85 -0.05 -1.91
CA ARG A 127 -5.65 -0.22 -3.36
C ARG A 127 -4.44 -1.08 -3.68
N ALA A 128 -3.35 -0.92 -2.93
CA ALA A 128 -2.14 -1.71 -3.10
C ALA A 128 -2.40 -3.21 -2.87
N LEU A 129 -3.11 -3.56 -1.79
CA LEU A 129 -3.53 -4.93 -1.48
C LEU A 129 -4.56 -5.44 -2.51
N GLY A 130 -5.53 -4.61 -2.88
CA GLY A 130 -6.53 -4.94 -3.89
C GLY A 130 -5.92 -5.27 -5.25
N LEU A 131 -4.98 -4.44 -5.74
CA LEU A 131 -4.27 -4.69 -6.99
C LEU A 131 -3.36 -5.94 -6.91
N ASN A 132 -2.66 -6.16 -5.79
CA ASN A 132 -1.81 -7.34 -5.62
C ASN A 132 -2.60 -8.66 -5.58
N SER A 133 -3.90 -8.61 -5.27
CA SER A 133 -4.74 -9.82 -5.33
C SER A 133 -5.00 -10.33 -6.76
N VAL A 134 -4.76 -9.50 -7.79
CA VAL A 134 -5.04 -9.84 -9.20
C VAL A 134 -3.84 -9.76 -10.13
N LEU A 135 -2.79 -9.01 -9.75
CA LEU A 135 -1.60 -8.82 -10.57
C LEU A 135 -0.54 -9.86 -10.23
N ALA A 136 -0.20 -10.72 -11.20
CA ALA A 136 0.83 -11.75 -11.04
C ALA A 136 2.27 -11.20 -11.08
N GLY A 137 2.47 -9.96 -11.53
CA GLY A 137 3.79 -9.36 -11.71
C GLY A 137 3.70 -7.87 -12.00
N VAL A 138 4.86 -7.24 -12.18
CA VAL A 138 4.93 -5.79 -12.47
C VAL A 138 4.11 -5.51 -13.73
N PRO A 139 3.05 -4.68 -13.63
CA PRO A 139 2.16 -4.51 -14.74
C PRO A 139 2.83 -3.69 -15.85
N ARG A 140 2.63 -4.12 -17.09
CA ARG A 140 3.04 -3.41 -18.30
C ARG A 140 1.89 -2.59 -18.85
N ARG A 141 2.17 -1.46 -19.48
CA ARG A 141 1.15 -0.50 -19.93
C ARG A 141 0.17 -1.13 -20.92
N GLU A 142 0.66 -2.02 -21.76
CA GLU A 142 -0.10 -2.68 -22.84
C GLU A 142 -1.08 -3.73 -22.30
N GLN A 143 -0.98 -4.10 -21.01
CA GLN A 143 -1.90 -5.03 -20.36
C GLN A 143 -3.22 -4.38 -19.95
N PHE A 144 -3.30 -3.04 -19.99
CA PHE A 144 -4.46 -2.30 -19.53
C PHE A 144 -5.11 -1.49 -20.63
N ALA A 145 -6.44 -1.58 -20.69
CA ALA A 145 -7.25 -0.60 -21.40
C ALA A 145 -7.20 0.76 -20.69
N ASP A 146 -7.30 1.84 -21.45
CA ASP A 146 -7.25 3.20 -20.92
C ASP A 146 -8.38 3.48 -19.91
N ASP A 147 -9.56 2.90 -20.13
CA ASP A 147 -10.69 3.04 -19.21
C ASP A 147 -10.44 2.34 -17.87
N PHE A 148 -9.71 1.21 -17.87
CA PHE A 148 -9.25 0.59 -16.63
C PHE A 148 -8.27 1.51 -15.91
N ILE A 149 -7.27 2.05 -16.59
CA ILE A 149 -6.28 2.96 -15.97
C ILE A 149 -6.97 4.19 -15.38
N ARG A 150 -7.97 4.74 -16.07
CA ARG A 150 -8.73 5.89 -15.59
C ARG A 150 -9.49 5.60 -14.31
N ASN A 151 -10.00 4.38 -14.16
CA ASN A 151 -10.91 3.98 -13.09
C ASN A 151 -10.32 2.93 -12.13
N TYR A 152 -9.00 2.69 -12.17
CA TYR A 152 -8.36 1.56 -11.50
C TYR A 152 -8.64 1.53 -9.99
N TYR A 153 -8.78 2.70 -9.36
CA TYR A 153 -9.01 2.83 -7.92
C TYR A 153 -10.31 2.16 -7.49
N ARG A 154 -11.40 2.30 -8.27
CA ARG A 154 -12.70 1.64 -7.97
C ARG A 154 -12.55 0.12 -8.02
N TYR A 155 -11.82 -0.36 -9.00
CA TYR A 155 -11.56 -1.79 -9.16
C TYR A 155 -10.70 -2.31 -8.01
N ALA A 156 -9.62 -1.61 -7.66
CA ALA A 156 -8.73 -1.99 -6.56
C ALA A 156 -9.45 -2.00 -5.21
N ASP A 157 -10.26 -0.98 -4.92
CA ASP A 157 -11.09 -0.91 -3.71
C ASP A 157 -12.07 -2.09 -3.63
N GLN A 158 -12.72 -2.43 -4.76
CA GLN A 158 -13.64 -3.57 -4.83
C GLN A 158 -12.90 -4.91 -4.65
N MET A 159 -11.72 -5.09 -5.24
CA MET A 159 -10.95 -6.32 -5.08
C MET A 159 -10.48 -6.53 -3.64
N PHE A 160 -10.10 -5.47 -2.94
CA PHE A 160 -9.81 -5.53 -1.51
C PHE A 160 -11.05 -5.97 -0.72
N ALA A 161 -12.21 -5.36 -0.98
CA ALA A 161 -13.46 -5.74 -0.32
C ALA A 161 -13.83 -7.21 -0.57
N CYS A 162 -13.71 -7.69 -1.81
CA CYS A 162 -13.92 -9.10 -2.15
C CYS A 162 -12.96 -10.02 -1.38
N ARG A 163 -11.67 -9.66 -1.29
CA ARG A 163 -10.65 -10.44 -0.57
C ARG A 163 -10.93 -10.51 0.93
N GLN A 164 -11.43 -9.42 1.52
CA GLN A 164 -11.87 -9.38 2.92
C GLN A 164 -13.12 -10.24 3.16
N ALA A 165 -14.02 -10.37 2.19
CA ALA A 165 -15.25 -11.13 2.30
C ALA A 165 -15.11 -12.64 1.99
N GLU A 166 -13.95 -13.08 1.50
CA GLU A 166 -13.72 -14.46 1.03
C GLU A 166 -13.85 -15.50 2.15
N THR A 167 -13.48 -15.15 3.37
CA THR A 167 -13.56 -16.05 4.54
C THR A 167 -13.77 -15.23 5.80
N ALA A 168 -14.46 -15.82 6.78
CA ALA A 168 -14.47 -15.28 8.13
C ALA A 168 -13.05 -15.29 8.72
N PHE A 169 -12.72 -14.23 9.47
CA PHE A 169 -11.43 -14.02 10.11
C PHE A 169 -11.62 -13.31 11.44
N THR A 170 -10.67 -13.47 12.35
CA THR A 170 -10.71 -12.82 13.66
C THR A 170 -10.21 -11.39 13.58
N ASP A 171 -10.95 -10.45 14.18
CA ASP A 171 -10.47 -9.09 14.38
C ASP A 171 -9.40 -9.08 15.48
N ILE A 172 -8.24 -8.52 15.14
CA ILE A 172 -7.05 -8.47 16.00
C ILE A 172 -6.78 -7.08 16.56
N SER A 173 -7.69 -6.12 16.34
CA SER A 173 -7.57 -4.73 16.78
C SER A 173 -7.36 -4.58 18.30
N GLU A 174 -8.01 -5.43 19.09
CA GLU A 174 -7.97 -5.39 20.57
C GLU A 174 -6.89 -6.29 21.20
N ILE A 175 -6.09 -7.01 20.39
CA ILE A 175 -5.02 -7.89 20.92
C ILE A 175 -3.82 -7.07 21.44
N GLY A 176 -3.73 -5.79 21.04
CA GLY A 176 -2.64 -4.91 21.44
C GLY A 176 -1.35 -5.17 20.68
N PHE A 177 -1.45 -5.67 19.43
CA PHE A 177 -0.30 -5.74 18.54
C PHE A 177 0.29 -4.35 18.30
N ASP A 178 1.61 -4.30 18.11
CA ASP A 178 2.32 -3.10 17.67
C ASP A 178 3.41 -3.48 16.66
N PHE A 179 3.80 -2.53 15.81
CA PHE A 179 4.88 -2.69 14.84
C PHE A 179 5.48 -1.35 14.44
N GLU A 180 6.72 -1.41 13.96
CA GLU A 180 7.38 -0.26 13.36
C GLU A 180 7.33 -0.32 11.83
N ILE A 181 7.40 0.85 11.19
CA ILE A 181 7.47 0.96 9.73
C ILE A 181 8.78 1.64 9.31
N PHE A 182 9.43 1.16 8.26
CA PHE A 182 10.69 1.71 7.77
C PHE A 182 10.72 1.82 6.24
N ALA A 183 11.40 2.84 5.73
CA ALA A 183 11.89 2.77 4.36
C ALA A 183 13.09 1.81 4.30
N SER A 184 13.27 1.06 3.21
CA SER A 184 14.34 0.06 3.10
C SER A 184 15.75 0.60 3.43
N GLY A 185 16.07 1.83 3.00
CA GLY A 185 17.34 2.49 3.33
C GLY A 185 17.43 3.00 4.78
N GLU A 186 16.31 3.28 5.43
CA GLU A 186 16.27 3.56 6.87
C GLU A 186 16.56 2.28 7.67
N TYR A 187 15.90 1.19 7.30
CA TYR A 187 16.07 -0.11 7.95
C TYR A 187 17.50 -0.65 7.81
N SER A 188 18.11 -0.53 6.63
CA SER A 188 19.49 -0.98 6.39
C SER A 188 20.49 -0.24 7.30
N ARG A 189 20.34 1.08 7.45
CA ARG A 189 21.19 1.89 8.33
C ARG A 189 21.00 1.59 9.81
N MET A 190 19.80 1.16 10.22
CA MET A 190 19.54 0.73 11.58
C MET A 190 20.32 -0.56 11.89
N LEU A 191 20.21 -1.56 11.01
CA LEU A 191 20.94 -2.83 11.15
C LEU A 191 22.46 -2.65 11.13
N GLU A 192 22.98 -1.78 10.25
CA GLU A 192 24.42 -1.44 10.21
C GLU A 192 24.93 -0.88 11.55
N ARG A 193 24.11 -0.09 12.26
CA ARG A 193 24.48 0.47 13.56
C ARG A 193 24.46 -0.60 14.65
N GLU A 194 23.43 -1.43 14.70
CA GLU A 194 23.31 -2.52 15.67
C GLU A 194 24.48 -3.51 15.54
N TRP A 195 24.92 -3.81 14.31
CA TRP A 195 26.09 -4.65 14.06
C TRP A 195 27.41 -3.98 14.44
N ALA A 196 27.52 -2.65 14.35
CA ALA A 196 28.72 -1.93 14.78
C ALA A 196 28.85 -1.87 16.31
N GLU A 197 27.75 -2.05 17.04
CA GLU A 197 27.67 -2.02 18.50
C GLU A 197 27.75 -3.43 19.15
N SER A 198 27.74 -4.50 18.34
CA SER A 198 27.81 -5.92 18.76
C SER A 198 29.24 -6.48 18.68
#